data_AF-A0AAD8QKH1-F1
#
_entry.id   AF-A0AAD8QKH1-F1
#
_cell.length_a   1.000
_cell.length_b   1.000
_cell.length_c   1.000
_cell.angle_alpha   90.00
_cell.angle_beta   90.00
_cell.angle_gamma   90.00
#
_symmetry.space_group_name_H-M   'P 1'
#
loop_
_entity.id
_entity.type
_entity.pdbx_description
1 polymer ?
#
loop_
_entity_poly.entity_id
_entity_poly.type
_entity_poly.pdbx_seq_one_letter_code
_entity_poly.pdbx_strand_id
1 'polypeptide(L)'
;MDDPKVKKIKKENTDKLKRHVWKSSEDKILLNILKEQINHGGKEGTSFTKKAWRDILEQFNESRVDKLELQQLKNRHKYYRSCYATMDRLLKLTGFGWDDDDKMIKASEETWEELIEVSLCA
;
A
#
# COMPACT_ATOMS: atom_id res chain seq x y z
N MET A 1 56.98 12.16 -13.95
CA MET A 1 55.79 12.95 -13.57
C MET A 1 55.12 13.31 -14.87
N ASP A 2 54.02 12.62 -15.19
CA ASP A 2 52.86 13.13 -15.93
C ASP A 2 51.95 11.92 -16.23
N ASP A 3 50.79 11.97 -15.58
CA ASP A 3 49.78 10.92 -15.44
C ASP A 3 48.75 11.02 -16.58
N PRO A 4 48.52 9.96 -17.39
CA PRO A 4 47.50 10.00 -18.43
C PRO A 4 46.13 9.62 -17.84
N LYS A 5 45.34 10.64 -17.46
CA LYS A 5 43.91 10.48 -17.14
C LYS A 5 43.12 9.96 -18.34
N VAL A 6 42.88 8.65 -18.36
CA VAL A 6 41.93 7.97 -19.23
C VAL A 6 40.52 8.49 -18.93
N LYS A 7 39.88 9.09 -19.95
CA LYS A 7 38.46 9.44 -19.95
C LYS A 7 37.63 8.26 -20.48
N LYS A 8 36.52 7.97 -19.76
CA LYS A 8 35.17 7.64 -20.28
C LYS A 8 34.98 6.20 -20.86
N ILE A 9 33.95 5.37 -20.58
CA ILE A 9 32.53 5.49 -20.17
C ILE A 9 32.02 4.09 -19.68
N LYS A 10 30.85 4.08 -19.01
CA LYS A 10 29.89 3.00 -18.65
C LYS A 10 29.95 2.62 -17.16
N LYS A 11 28.90 2.77 -16.36
CA LYS A 11 27.48 2.51 -16.65
C LYS A 11 26.56 3.66 -16.24
N GLU A 12 25.58 3.89 -17.09
CA GLU A 12 24.46 4.78 -16.91
C GLU A 12 23.70 4.49 -15.61
N ASN A 13 23.17 5.57 -15.05
CA ASN A 13 22.21 5.60 -13.95
C ASN A 13 20.85 5.04 -14.43
N THR A 14 20.82 3.76 -14.83
CA THR A 14 19.62 3.07 -15.34
C THR A 14 18.97 2.12 -14.33
N ASP A 15 19.41 2.14 -13.07
CA ASP A 15 18.60 1.62 -11.96
C ASP A 15 17.74 2.76 -11.40
N LYS A 16 16.77 3.21 -12.21
CA LYS A 16 15.51 3.66 -11.60
C LYS A 16 14.98 2.44 -10.86
N LEU A 17 15.30 2.35 -9.56
CA LEU A 17 14.85 1.36 -8.59
C LEU A 17 13.55 0.70 -9.08
N LYS A 18 13.63 -0.56 -9.53
CA LYS A 18 12.42 -1.31 -9.91
C LYS A 18 11.45 -1.18 -8.74
N ARG A 19 10.32 -0.50 -8.98
CA ARG A 19 9.29 -0.30 -7.96
C ARG A 19 8.89 -1.67 -7.43
N HIS A 20 8.88 -1.83 -6.10
CA HIS A 20 8.45 -3.07 -5.47
C HIS A 20 7.03 -3.40 -5.93
N VAL A 21 6.85 -4.62 -6.44
CA VAL A 21 5.54 -5.12 -6.86
C VAL A 21 4.96 -5.92 -5.70
N TRP A 22 3.95 -5.35 -5.07
CA TRP A 22 3.27 -5.96 -3.92
C TRP A 22 2.46 -7.19 -4.34
N LYS A 23 2.70 -8.31 -3.67
CA LYS A 23 1.92 -9.54 -3.83
C LYS A 23 0.83 -9.61 -2.77
N SER A 24 -0.28 -10.29 -3.07
CA SER A 24 -1.37 -10.49 -2.10
C SER A 24 -0.91 -11.18 -0.81
N SER A 25 0.12 -12.03 -0.87
CA SER A 25 0.72 -12.64 0.33
C SER A 25 1.44 -11.61 1.21
N GLU A 26 2.17 -10.68 0.61
CA GLU A 26 2.84 -9.58 1.32
C GLU A 26 1.81 -8.62 1.93
N ASP A 27 0.71 -8.37 1.22
CA ASP A 27 -0.38 -7.55 1.74
C ASP A 27 -0.97 -8.14 3.01
N LYS A 28 -1.26 -9.45 3.00
CA LYS A 28 -1.76 -10.18 4.18
C LYS A 28 -0.78 -10.08 5.35
N ILE A 29 0.51 -10.27 5.10
CA ILE A 29 1.55 -10.15 6.14
C ILE A 29 1.57 -8.73 6.72
N LEU A 30 1.64 -7.71 5.86
CA LEU A 30 1.68 -6.32 6.32
C LEU A 30 0.41 -5.93 7.08
N LEU A 31 -0.77 -6.31 6.59
CA LEU A 31 -2.05 -6.04 7.26
C LEU A 31 -2.13 -6.70 8.63
N ASN A 32 -1.65 -7.94 8.77
CA ASN A 32 -1.59 -8.63 10.07
C ASN A 32 -0.66 -7.90 11.03
N ILE A 33 0.55 -7.54 10.61
CA ILE A 33 1.50 -6.79 11.45
C ILE A 33 0.90 -5.44 11.88
N LEU A 34 0.28 -4.70 10.95
CA LEU A 34 -0.39 -3.43 11.25
C LEU A 34 -1.53 -3.61 12.26
N LYS A 35 -2.33 -4.68 12.13
CA LYS A 35 -3.41 -5.02 13.07
C LYS A 35 -2.86 -5.30 14.47
N GLU A 36 -1.82 -6.11 14.59
CA GLU A 36 -1.20 -6.40 15.89
C GLU A 36 -0.59 -5.15 16.54
N GLN A 37 0.00 -4.25 15.75
CA GLN A 37 0.52 -2.99 16.26
C GLN A 37 -0.59 -2.07 16.77
N ILE A 38 -1.79 -2.10 16.17
CA ILE A 38 -2.96 -1.40 16.70
C ILE A 38 -3.39 -2.00 18.05
N ASN A 39 -3.48 -3.33 18.14
CA ASN A 39 -3.86 -4.03 19.37
C ASN A 39 -2.92 -3.71 20.55
N HIS A 40 -1.62 -3.50 20.26
CA HIS A 40 -0.61 -3.15 21.26
C HIS A 40 -0.44 -1.65 21.52
N GLY A 41 -1.36 -0.80 21.04
CA GLY A 41 -1.31 0.65 21.29
C GLY A 41 -0.24 1.39 20.48
N GLY A 42 0.27 0.81 19.39
CA GLY A 42 1.25 1.42 18.50
C GLY A 42 0.72 2.58 17.64
N LYS A 43 -0.55 2.98 17.84
CA LYS A 43 -1.25 3.99 17.03
C LYS A 43 -1.78 5.12 17.90
N GLU A 44 -1.45 6.34 17.51
CA GLU A 44 -1.94 7.58 18.13
C GLU A 44 -2.83 8.30 17.12
N GLY A 45 -4.11 8.44 17.45
CA GLY A 45 -5.11 9.02 16.55
C GLY A 45 -5.19 8.27 15.22
N THR A 46 -4.77 8.93 14.13
CA THR A 46 -4.85 8.38 12.77
C THR A 46 -3.56 7.71 12.29
N SER A 47 -2.46 7.82 13.04
CA SER A 47 -1.11 7.45 12.60
C SER A 47 -0.39 6.52 13.57
N PHE A 48 0.46 5.64 13.04
CA PHE A 48 1.36 4.83 13.86
C PHE A 48 2.51 5.68 14.41
N THR A 49 2.91 5.40 15.65
CA THR A 49 4.05 6.08 16.29
C THR A 49 5.35 5.77 15.56
N LYS A 50 6.40 6.57 15.81
CA LYS A 50 7.74 6.30 15.27
C LYS A 50 8.26 4.92 15.70
N LYS A 51 7.97 4.51 16.94
CA LYS A 51 8.35 3.19 17.44
C LYS A 51 7.60 2.09 16.68
N ALA A 52 6.28 2.18 16.59
CA ALA A 52 5.48 1.19 15.87
C ALA A 52 5.93 1.04 14.40
N TRP A 53 6.25 2.13 13.71
CA TRP A 53 6.80 2.05 12.35
C TRP A 53 8.14 1.32 12.25
N ARG A 54 9.02 1.44 13.25
CA ARG A 54 10.27 0.65 13.28
C ARG A 54 9.97 -0.82 13.51
N ASP A 55 9.10 -1.12 14.47
CA ASP A 55 8.72 -2.50 14.79
C ASP A 55 8.03 -3.18 13.59
N ILE A 56 7.18 -2.46 12.87
CA ILE A 56 6.55 -2.93 11.61
C ILE A 56 7.61 -3.26 10.57
N LEU A 57 8.59 -2.36 10.37
CA LEU A 57 9.65 -2.55 9.38
C LEU A 57 10.52 -3.76 9.70
N GLU A 58 10.88 -3.92 10.97
CA GLU A 58 11.68 -5.04 11.47
C GLU A 58 10.96 -6.37 11.26
N GLN A 59 9.72 -6.48 11.74
CA GLN A 59 8.90 -7.69 11.61
C GLN A 59 8.64 -8.04 10.14
N PHE A 60 8.35 -7.06 9.30
CA PHE A 60 8.07 -7.31 7.88
C PHE A 60 9.30 -7.82 7.11
N ASN A 61 10.50 -7.39 7.51
CA ASN A 61 11.76 -7.73 6.85
C ASN A 61 12.53 -8.89 7.51
N GLU A 62 12.04 -9.46 8.61
CA GLU A 62 12.76 -10.43 9.44
C GLU A 62 13.27 -11.63 8.63
N SER A 63 12.43 -12.20 7.77
CA SER A 63 12.74 -13.38 6.95
C SER A 63 13.03 -13.06 5.47
N ARG A 64 13.10 -11.77 5.10
CA ARG A 64 13.24 -11.34 3.70
C ARG A 64 14.71 -11.24 3.31
N VAL A 65 15.02 -11.80 2.14
CA VAL A 65 16.32 -11.58 1.47
C VAL A 65 16.36 -10.17 0.87
N ASP A 66 15.26 -9.76 0.24
CA ASP A 66 15.02 -8.42 -0.30
C ASP A 66 14.27 -7.55 0.73
N LYS A 67 15.03 -6.77 1.51
CA LYS A 67 14.44 -5.88 2.50
C LYS A 67 13.80 -4.67 1.83
N LEU A 68 12.59 -4.33 2.29
CA LEU A 68 11.91 -3.10 1.90
C LEU A 68 12.27 -1.95 2.84
N GLU A 69 12.14 -0.73 2.32
CA GLU A 69 12.33 0.51 3.07
C GLU A 69 11.05 0.95 3.77
N LEU A 70 11.19 1.67 4.89
CA LEU A 70 10.05 2.19 5.65
C LEU A 70 9.05 2.98 4.80
N GLN A 71 9.54 3.76 3.84
CA GLN A 71 8.68 4.55 2.97
C GLN A 71 7.80 3.67 2.07
N GLN A 72 8.30 2.50 1.63
CA GLN A 72 7.51 1.57 0.83
C GLN A 72 6.34 1.00 1.65
N LEU A 73 6.57 0.61 2.91
CA LEU A 73 5.50 0.14 3.80
C LEU A 73 4.48 1.24 4.12
N LYS A 74 4.95 2.47 4.39
CA LYS A 74 4.07 3.63 4.62
C LYS A 74 3.20 3.94 3.41
N ASN A 75 3.78 3.90 2.21
CA ASN A 75 3.05 4.10 0.96
C ASN A 75 2.00 3.01 0.76
N ARG A 76 2.32 1.75 1.07
CA ARG A 76 1.36 0.65 0.97
C ARG A 76 0.23 0.76 1.99
N HIS A 77 0.53 1.14 3.23
CA HIS A 77 -0.49 1.46 4.22
C HIS A 77 -1.41 2.60 3.77
N LYS A 78 -0.86 3.67 3.18
CA LYS A 78 -1.67 4.75 2.58
C LYS A 78 -2.60 4.22 1.48
N TYR A 79 -2.12 3.31 0.63
CA TYR A 79 -2.94 2.63 -0.37
C TYR A 79 -4.10 1.87 0.28
N TYR A 80 -3.87 1.06 1.32
CA TYR A 80 -4.96 0.37 2.03
C TYR A 80 -6.00 1.32 2.59
N ARG A 81 -5.56 2.44 3.19
CA ARG A 81 -6.49 3.47 3.69
C ARG A 81 -7.33 4.08 2.58
N SER A 82 -6.74 4.29 1.40
CA SER A 82 -7.46 4.77 0.22
C SER A 82 -8.49 3.75 -0.25
N CYS A 83 -8.12 2.47 -0.37
CA CYS A 83 -9.06 1.40 -0.73
C CYS A 83 -10.23 1.32 0.25
N TYR A 84 -9.94 1.34 1.56
CA TYR A 84 -10.97 1.35 2.59
C TYR A 84 -11.88 2.58 2.48
N ALA A 85 -11.33 3.77 2.28
CA ALA A 85 -12.13 4.98 2.12
C ALA A 85 -13.05 4.91 0.88
N THR A 86 -12.58 4.34 -0.23
CA THR A 86 -13.41 4.08 -1.41
C THR A 86 -14.51 3.08 -1.08
N MET A 87 -14.19 1.98 -0.42
CA MET A 87 -15.17 0.95 -0.02
C MET A 87 -16.23 1.51 0.93
N ASP A 88 -15.82 2.25 1.96
CA ASP A 88 -16.71 2.91 2.92
C ASP A 88 -17.63 3.93 2.24
N ARG A 89 -17.12 4.68 1.24
CA ARG A 89 -17.96 5.57 0.43
C ARG A 89 -19.02 4.79 -0.34
N LEU A 90 -18.63 3.72 -1.02
CA LEU A 90 -19.54 2.89 -1.81
C LEU A 90 -20.63 2.27 -0.94
N LEU A 91 -20.26 1.69 0.20
CA LEU A 91 -21.21 1.07 1.14
C LEU A 91 -22.20 2.05 1.79
N LYS A 92 -21.96 3.37 1.68
CA LYS A 92 -22.89 4.42 2.10
C LYS A 92 -23.88 4.84 1.02
N LEU A 93 -23.69 4.40 -0.23
CA LEU A 93 -24.60 4.66 -1.33
C LEU A 93 -25.74 3.62 -1.31
N THR A 94 -26.95 4.06 -1.67
CA THR A 94 -28.10 3.16 -1.84
C THR A 94 -27.80 2.16 -2.95
N GLY A 95 -28.17 0.89 -2.74
CA GLY A 95 -27.99 -0.19 -3.72
C GLY A 95 -26.64 -0.92 -3.65
N PHE A 96 -25.67 -0.41 -2.88
CA PHE A 96 -24.41 -1.11 -2.61
C PHE A 96 -24.46 -1.88 -1.30
N GLY A 97 -23.92 -3.10 -1.32
CA GLY A 97 -23.80 -3.97 -0.14
C GLY A 97 -22.47 -4.70 -0.11
N TRP A 98 -22.10 -5.19 1.06
CA TRP A 98 -20.95 -6.08 1.24
C TRP A 98 -21.40 -7.52 1.04
N ASP A 99 -20.70 -8.25 0.18
CA ASP A 99 -20.85 -9.69 0.02
C ASP A 99 -19.78 -10.41 0.83
N ASP A 100 -20.21 -11.17 1.83
CA ASP A 100 -19.31 -11.88 2.73
C ASP A 100 -18.76 -13.19 2.15
N ASP A 101 -19.38 -13.76 1.11
CA ASP A 101 -18.88 -14.99 0.49
C ASP A 101 -17.72 -14.66 -0.47
N ASP A 102 -17.91 -13.64 -1.30
CA ASP A 102 -16.94 -13.19 -2.30
C ASP A 102 -15.96 -12.13 -1.75
N LYS A 103 -16.20 -11.60 -0.55
CA LYS A 103 -15.42 -10.53 0.09
C LYS A 103 -15.27 -9.30 -0.81
N MET A 104 -16.37 -8.87 -1.41
CA MET A 104 -16.40 -7.72 -2.32
C MET A 104 -17.68 -6.90 -2.18
N ILE A 105 -17.67 -5.70 -2.75
CA ILE A 105 -18.86 -4.85 -2.83
C ILE A 105 -19.71 -5.32 -4.02
N LYS A 106 -20.99 -5.57 -3.76
CA LYS A 106 -21.99 -5.91 -4.78
C LYS A 106 -23.05 -4.82 -4.90
N ALA A 107 -23.52 -4.64 -6.11
CA ALA A 107 -24.66 -3.82 -6.50
C ALA A 107 -25.20 -4.34 -7.84
N SER A 108 -26.37 -3.89 -8.27
CA SER A 108 -26.85 -4.18 -9.63
C SER A 108 -25.99 -3.47 -10.68
N GLU A 109 -26.02 -3.94 -11.93
CA GLU A 109 -25.33 -3.31 -13.05
C GLU A 109 -25.78 -1.85 -13.24
N GLU A 110 -27.10 -1.60 -13.17
CA GLU A 110 -27.69 -0.26 -13.20
C GLU A 110 -27.11 0.68 -12.12
N THR A 111 -27.00 0.22 -10.88
CA THR A 111 -26.42 1.01 -9.78
C THR A 111 -24.92 1.29 -10.00
N TRP A 112 -24.17 0.39 -10.65
CA TRP A 112 -22.78 0.65 -11.05
C TRP A 112 -22.69 1.68 -12.19
N GLU A 113 -23.56 1.60 -13.19
CA GLU A 113 -23.62 2.53 -14.33
C GLU A 113 -23.94 3.96 -13.85
N GLU A 114 -24.97 4.13 -13.02
CA GLU A 114 -25.33 5.42 -12.42
C GLU A 114 -24.15 6.08 -11.70
N LEU A 115 -23.39 5.30 -10.91
CA LEU A 115 -22.22 5.81 -10.20
C LEU A 115 -21.13 6.29 -11.17
N ILE A 116 -20.89 5.54 -12.24
CA ILE A 116 -19.87 5.87 -13.24
C ILE A 116 -20.26 7.14 -13.99
N GLU A 117 -21.52 7.25 -14.42
CA GLU A 117 -22.03 8.45 -15.11
C GLU A 117 -21.91 9.71 -14.23
N VAL A 118 -22.34 9.63 -12.96
CA VAL A 118 -22.21 10.75 -12.00
C VAL A 118 -20.74 11.14 -11.81
N SER A 119 -19.82 10.17 -11.80
CA SER A 119 -18.39 10.44 -11.60
C SER A 119 -17.69 11.05 -12.82
N LEU A 120 -18.22 10.87 -14.04
CA LEU A 120 -17.69 11.44 -15.27
C LEU A 120 -18.22 12.85 -15.55
N CYS A 121 -19.34 13.22 -14.94
CA CYS A 121 -19.96 14.55 -15.08
C CYS A 121 -19.46 15.59 -14.06
N ALA A 122 -18.56 15.21 -13.15
CA ALA A 122 -18.05 16.05 -12.05
C ALA A 122 -16.56 16.42 -12.27
#